data_AF-A0AAV5CDX6-F1
#
_entry.id   AF-A0AAV5CDX6-F1
#
_cell.length_a   1.000
_cell.length_b   1.000
_cell.length_c   1.000
_cell.angle_alpha   90.00
_cell.angle_beta   90.00
_cell.angle_gamma   90.00
#
_symmetry.space_group_name_H-M   'P 1'
#
loop_
_entity.id
_entity.type
_entity.pdbx_description
1 polymer ?
#
loop_
_entity_poly.entity_id
_entity_poly.type
_entity_poly.pdbx_seq_one_letter_code
_entity_poly.pdbx_strand_id
1 'polypeptide(L)'
;MDAADSSTTHIVIFSWLAFGHLLPALDLAERLASRGHRVSFVSTPRNISRLPPVAPALAPLIDFVALPFPRVEGLPEGAESTNDVPFDKFDLHRKAFNGLAAPFSAFLDAACAADGGGRRKPDWVLVDFIHHWVAAAALERNLPCAMLVTFAAGLMAPLGRPV
;
A
#
# COMPACT_ATOMS: atom_id res chain seq x y z
N MET A 1 -23.72 -14.49 25.19
CA MET A 1 -22.41 -13.88 24.87
C MET A 1 -22.36 -13.90 23.35
N ASP A 2 -22.74 -12.79 22.74
CA ASP A 2 -22.98 -12.72 21.30
C ASP A 2 -21.64 -12.90 20.58
N ALA A 3 -21.56 -13.94 19.76
CA ALA A 3 -20.47 -14.11 18.82
C ALA A 3 -20.56 -12.93 17.85
N ALA A 4 -19.62 -12.00 17.95
CA ALA A 4 -19.47 -10.95 16.95
C ALA A 4 -19.31 -11.64 15.60
N ASP A 5 -20.30 -11.47 14.72
CA ASP A 5 -20.25 -11.86 13.32
C ASP A 5 -18.94 -11.29 12.75
N SER A 6 -17.97 -12.15 12.43
CA SER A 6 -16.64 -11.71 12.01
C SER A 6 -16.72 -11.20 10.58
N SER A 7 -17.28 -10.01 10.41
CA SER A 7 -17.44 -9.39 9.10
C SER A 7 -16.07 -9.29 8.41
N THR A 8 -15.95 -9.92 7.24
CA THR A 8 -14.75 -9.84 6.41
C THR A 8 -14.52 -8.40 5.99
N THR A 9 -13.50 -7.79 6.59
CA THR A 9 -12.98 -6.47 6.22
C THR A 9 -12.13 -6.55 4.94
N HIS A 10 -12.31 -5.60 4.03
CA HIS A 10 -11.45 -5.41 2.86
C HIS A 10 -10.49 -4.23 3.10
N ILE A 11 -9.18 -4.50 3.07
CA ILE A 11 -8.14 -3.55 3.43
C ILE A 11 -7.23 -3.32 2.22
N VAL A 12 -7.01 -2.07 1.84
CA VAL A 12 -6.00 -1.68 0.84
C VAL A 12 -4.71 -1.35 1.57
N ILE A 13 -3.58 -1.93 1.15
CA ILE A 13 -2.26 -1.58 1.69
C ILE A 13 -1.43 -1.02 0.55
N PHE A 14 -0.89 0.19 0.74
CA PHE A 14 0.05 0.78 -0.20
C PHE A 14 1.26 1.36 0.54
N SER A 15 2.42 0.77 0.27
CA SER A 15 3.67 1.10 0.96
C SER A 15 4.71 1.76 0.07
N TRP A 16 5.64 2.50 0.69
CA TRP A 16 6.77 3.10 -0.02
C TRP A 16 7.54 2.03 -0.81
N LEU A 17 8.03 2.39 -1.99
CA LEU A 17 8.67 1.45 -2.94
C LEU A 17 10.13 1.11 -2.54
N ALA A 18 10.29 0.65 -1.30
CA ALA A 18 11.53 0.17 -0.72
C ALA A 18 11.27 -1.15 0.00
N PHE A 19 12.15 -2.14 -0.15
CA PHE A 19 11.94 -3.46 0.45
C PHE A 19 11.90 -3.44 1.99
N GLY A 20 12.54 -2.45 2.63
CA GLY A 20 12.39 -2.21 4.06
C GLY A 20 10.97 -1.83 4.50
N HIS A 21 10.10 -1.42 3.57
CA HIS A 21 8.69 -1.09 3.83
C HIS A 21 7.76 -2.14 3.24
N LEU A 22 8.05 -2.62 2.02
CA LEU A 22 7.23 -3.62 1.33
C LEU A 22 7.19 -4.97 2.06
N LEU A 23 8.31 -5.43 2.64
CA LEU A 23 8.35 -6.71 3.33
C LEU A 23 7.52 -6.69 4.64
N PRO A 24 7.66 -5.69 5.54
CA PRO A 24 6.75 -5.56 6.68
C PRO A 24 5.28 -5.39 6.30
N ALA A 25 5.00 -4.65 5.22
CA ALA A 25 3.64 -4.50 4.71
C ALA A 25 3.05 -5.83 4.22
N LEU A 26 3.87 -6.69 3.61
CA LEU A 26 3.45 -8.01 3.17
C LEU A 26 3.21 -8.96 4.36
N ASP A 27 4.08 -8.94 5.38
CA ASP A 27 3.85 -9.67 6.63
C ASP A 27 2.54 -9.23 7.31
N LEU A 28 2.25 -7.92 7.30
CA LEU A 28 0.97 -7.39 7.77
C LEU A 28 -0.21 -7.91 6.92
N ALA A 29 -0.07 -7.92 5.59
CA ALA A 29 -1.08 -8.45 4.68
C ALA A 29 -1.41 -9.92 4.98
N GLU A 30 -0.38 -10.77 5.17
CA GLU A 30 -0.55 -12.18 5.52
C GLU A 30 -1.21 -12.36 6.89
N ARG A 31 -0.86 -11.54 7.88
CA ARG A 31 -1.50 -11.57 9.22
C ARG A 31 -2.96 -11.12 9.21
N LEU A 32 -3.34 -10.22 8.31
CA LEU A 32 -4.73 -9.81 8.12
C LEU A 32 -5.50 -10.91 7.39
N ALA A 33 -4.92 -11.46 6.33
CA ALA A 33 -5.49 -12.59 5.59
C ALA A 33 -5.68 -13.82 6.48
N SER A 34 -4.74 -14.15 7.36
CA SER A 34 -4.86 -15.28 8.28
C SER A 34 -6.00 -15.12 9.30
N ARG A 35 -6.55 -13.91 9.45
CA ARG A 35 -7.74 -13.60 10.28
C ARG A 35 -9.04 -13.54 9.46
N GLY A 36 -9.00 -13.90 8.18
CA GLY A 36 -10.17 -13.92 7.30
C GLY A 36 -10.49 -12.56 6.67
N HIS A 37 -9.57 -11.58 6.74
CA HIS A 37 -9.73 -10.31 6.03
C HIS A 37 -9.19 -10.41 4.61
N ARG A 38 -9.75 -9.63 3.70
CA ARG A 38 -9.24 -9.51 2.33
C ARG A 38 -8.30 -8.32 2.23
N VAL A 39 -7.19 -8.48 1.50
CA VAL A 39 -6.17 -7.45 1.32
C VAL A 39 -5.95 -7.18 -0.16
N SER A 40 -6.06 -5.92 -0.57
CA SER A 40 -5.49 -5.44 -1.83
C SER A 40 -4.09 -4.90 -1.56
N PHE A 41 -3.05 -5.63 -1.94
CA PHE A 41 -1.66 -5.23 -1.79
C PHE A 41 -1.21 -4.44 -3.03
N VAL A 42 -1.16 -3.12 -2.91
CA VAL A 42 -0.85 -2.20 -4.00
C VAL A 42 0.66 -1.96 -4.07
N SER A 43 1.24 -2.17 -5.24
CA SER A 43 2.63 -1.81 -5.54
C SER A 43 2.82 -1.73 -7.06
N THR A 44 4.07 -1.72 -7.53
CA THR A 44 4.40 -1.67 -8.95
C THR A 44 4.76 -3.06 -9.49
N PRO A 45 4.63 -3.34 -10.80
CA PRO A 45 4.83 -4.67 -11.38
C PRO A 45 6.16 -5.33 -11.00
N ARG A 46 7.28 -4.58 -11.06
CA ARG A 46 8.61 -5.13 -10.76
C ARG A 46 8.82 -5.35 -9.26
N ASN A 47 8.18 -4.56 -8.41
CA ASN A 47 8.23 -4.79 -6.98
C ASN A 47 7.42 -6.03 -6.60
N ILE A 48 6.21 -6.20 -7.14
CA ILE A 48 5.36 -7.38 -6.91
C ILE A 48 6.07 -8.66 -7.32
N SER A 49 6.70 -8.70 -8.50
CA SER A 49 7.39 -9.90 -8.98
C SER A 49 8.62 -10.30 -8.16
N ARG A 50 9.14 -9.39 -7.33
CA ARG A 50 10.31 -9.60 -6.45
C ARG A 50 9.93 -9.86 -5.00
N LEU A 51 8.65 -9.77 -4.64
CA LEU A 51 8.17 -10.12 -3.31
C LEU A 51 8.26 -11.64 -3.10
N PRO A 52 8.47 -12.10 -1.85
CA PRO A 52 8.32 -13.51 -1.55
C PRO A 52 6.87 -13.95 -1.82
N PRO A 53 6.66 -15.22 -2.23
CA PRO A 53 5.31 -15.74 -2.41
C PRO A 53 4.59 -15.78 -1.07
N VAL A 54 3.28 -15.50 -1.09
CA VAL A 54 2.42 -15.67 0.09
C VAL A 54 2.05 -17.14 0.29
N ALA A 55 1.69 -17.51 1.52
CA ALA A 55 1.22 -18.87 1.80
C ALA A 55 0.02 -19.24 0.89
N PRO A 56 -0.01 -20.43 0.25
CA PRO A 56 -1.09 -20.80 -0.67
C PRO A 56 -2.49 -20.74 -0.07
N ALA A 57 -2.61 -20.99 1.23
CA ALA A 57 -3.88 -20.89 1.96
C ALA A 57 -4.38 -19.43 2.10
N LEU A 58 -3.48 -18.44 2.03
CA LEU A 58 -3.79 -17.02 2.14
C LEU A 58 -3.93 -16.33 0.78
N ALA A 59 -3.40 -16.93 -0.29
CA ALA A 59 -3.43 -16.36 -1.64
C ALA A 59 -4.84 -15.93 -2.11
N PRO A 60 -5.95 -16.64 -1.82
CA PRO A 60 -7.29 -16.19 -2.21
C PRO A 60 -7.77 -14.91 -1.51
N LEU A 61 -7.11 -14.52 -0.42
CA LEU A 61 -7.44 -13.33 0.37
C LEU A 61 -6.50 -12.14 0.09
N ILE A 62 -5.45 -12.33 -0.71
CA ILE A 62 -4.46 -11.29 -1.01
C ILE A 62 -4.43 -11.05 -2.52
N ASP A 63 -5.00 -9.92 -2.94
CA ASP A 63 -4.97 -9.46 -4.31
C ASP A 63 -3.80 -8.51 -4.52
N PHE A 64 -2.82 -8.90 -5.33
CA PHE A 64 -1.75 -7.99 -5.75
C PHE A 64 -2.24 -7.03 -6.84
N VAL A 65 -2.21 -5.73 -6.55
CA VAL A 65 -2.63 -4.66 -7.46
C VAL A 65 -1.41 -3.96 -8.01
N ALA A 66 -1.11 -4.20 -9.28
CA ALA A 66 0.03 -3.60 -9.97
C ALA A 66 -0.34 -2.25 -10.60
N LEU A 67 0.19 -1.15 -10.05
CA LEU A 67 0.06 0.17 -10.65
C LEU A 67 1.21 0.44 -11.63
N PRO A 68 0.93 0.92 -12.85
CA PRO A 68 1.98 1.19 -13.83
C PRO A 68 2.91 2.28 -13.30
N PHE A 69 4.21 1.96 -13.15
CA PHE A 69 5.19 2.92 -12.66
C PHE A 69 5.50 3.97 -13.74
N PRO A 70 5.31 5.27 -13.46
CA PRO A 70 5.52 6.32 -14.46
C PRO A 70 6.97 6.37 -14.94
N ARG A 71 7.16 6.55 -16.25
CA ARG A 71 8.48 6.82 -16.81
C ARG A 71 8.89 8.26 -16.50
N VAL A 72 10.13 8.43 -16.03
CA VAL A 72 10.73 9.74 -15.77
C VAL A 72 12.09 9.78 -16.47
N GLU A 73 12.32 10.83 -17.25
CA GLU A 73 13.60 11.04 -17.94
C GLU A 73 14.77 11.06 -16.94
N GLY A 74 15.85 10.35 -17.27
CA GLY A 74 17.04 10.20 -16.42
C GLY A 74 16.97 9.06 -15.39
N LEU A 75 15.78 8.52 -15.10
CA LEU A 75 15.61 7.36 -14.25
C LEU A 75 15.91 6.07 -15.04
N PRO A 76 16.73 5.12 -14.52
CA PRO A 76 17.01 3.88 -15.23
C PRO A 76 15.74 3.07 -15.52
N GLU A 77 15.73 2.34 -16.63
CA GLU A 77 14.57 1.53 -17.01
C GLU A 77 14.26 0.46 -15.95
N GLY A 78 12.99 0.41 -15.56
CA GLY A 78 12.51 -0.50 -14.53
C GLY A 78 13.00 -0.20 -13.11
N ALA A 79 13.58 0.97 -12.83
CA ALA A 79 13.98 1.35 -11.48
C ALA A 79 12.77 1.74 -10.62
N GLU A 80 11.95 0.75 -10.28
CA GLU A 80 10.71 0.93 -9.52
C GLU A 80 10.94 0.84 -8.00
N SER A 81 12.07 0.29 -7.56
CA SER A 81 12.47 0.25 -6.15
C SER A 81 13.60 1.23 -5.86
N THR A 82 13.67 1.75 -4.64
CA THR A 82 14.85 2.50 -4.16
C THR A 82 16.15 1.69 -4.27
N ASN A 83 16.10 0.36 -4.25
CA ASN A 83 17.26 -0.52 -4.48
C ASN A 83 17.80 -0.46 -5.92
N ASP A 84 16.99 -0.02 -6.88
CA ASP A 84 17.33 0.00 -8.30
C ASP A 84 17.86 1.39 -8.74
N VAL A 85 17.91 2.35 -7.81
CA VAL A 85 18.12 3.77 -8.08
C VAL A 85 19.44 4.24 -7.46
N PRO A 86 20.38 4.78 -8.24
CA PRO A 86 21.55 5.48 -7.72
C PRO A 86 21.16 6.63 -6.79
N PHE A 87 21.98 6.91 -5.77
CA PHE A 87 21.68 7.90 -4.73
C PHE A 87 21.36 9.30 -5.30
N ASP A 88 22.08 9.72 -6.35
CA ASP A 88 21.90 10.99 -7.06
C ASP A 88 20.60 11.07 -7.89
N LYS A 89 19.88 9.95 -8.05
CA LYS A 89 18.64 9.85 -8.82
C LYS A 89 17.40 9.63 -7.96
N PHE A 90 17.55 9.68 -6.63
CA PHE A 90 16.43 9.48 -5.69
C PHE A 90 15.26 10.45 -5.95
N ASP A 91 15.55 11.70 -6.31
CA ASP A 91 14.50 12.68 -6.65
C ASP A 91 13.69 12.31 -7.89
N LEU A 92 14.29 11.65 -8.88
CA LEU A 92 13.59 11.16 -10.06
C LEU A 92 12.68 9.98 -9.72
N HIS A 93 13.14 9.09 -8.82
CA HIS A 93 12.32 8.00 -8.29
C HIS A 93 11.14 8.54 -7.48
N ARG A 94 11.37 9.52 -6.61
CA ARG A 94 10.31 10.23 -5.87
C ARG A 94 9.31 10.92 -6.81
N LYS A 95 9.79 11.55 -7.90
CA LYS A 95 8.92 12.13 -8.93
C LYS A 95 8.06 11.07 -9.61
N ALA A 96 8.63 9.94 -9.99
CA ALA A 96 7.91 8.81 -10.59
C ALA A 96 6.86 8.25 -9.61
N PHE A 97 7.23 8.07 -8.35
CA PHE A 97 6.32 7.65 -7.29
C PHE A 97 5.15 8.63 -7.09
N ASN A 98 5.39 9.94 -7.09
CA ASN A 98 4.29 10.91 -7.01
C ASN A 98 3.34 10.82 -8.21
N GLY A 99 3.83 10.41 -9.38
CA GLY A 99 3.00 10.12 -10.53
C GLY A 99 2.07 8.91 -10.35
N LEU A 100 2.23 8.09 -9.30
CA LEU A 100 1.30 7.02 -8.94
C LEU A 100 -0.01 7.55 -8.31
N ALA A 101 -0.11 8.84 -8.00
CA ALA A 101 -1.32 9.45 -7.46
C ALA A 101 -2.54 9.23 -8.35
N ALA A 102 -2.42 9.50 -9.66
CA ALA A 102 -3.49 9.30 -10.62
C ALA A 102 -3.93 7.82 -10.76
N PRO A 103 -3.03 6.85 -11.01
CA PRO A 103 -3.44 5.44 -11.13
C PRO A 103 -3.96 4.86 -9.81
N PHE A 104 -3.45 5.31 -8.66
CA PHE A 104 -4.01 4.89 -7.37
C PHE A 104 -5.42 5.44 -7.14
N SER A 105 -5.65 6.71 -7.47
CA SER A 105 -6.98 7.34 -7.40
C SER A 105 -7.99 6.59 -8.28
N ALA A 106 -7.61 6.29 -9.53
CA ALA A 106 -8.42 5.48 -10.44
C ALA A 106 -8.69 4.06 -9.93
N PHE A 107 -7.69 3.43 -9.31
CA PHE A 107 -7.88 2.13 -8.63
C PHE A 107 -8.90 2.24 -7.50
N LEU A 108 -8.81 3.26 -6.64
CA LEU A 108 -9.78 3.44 -5.56
C LEU A 108 -11.18 3.74 -6.08
N ASP A 109 -11.34 4.49 -7.18
CA ASP A 109 -12.63 4.70 -7.84
C ASP A 109 -13.23 3.37 -8.29
N ALA A 110 -12.44 2.55 -9.00
CA ALA A 110 -12.89 1.24 -9.46
C ALA A 110 -13.22 0.32 -8.28
N ALA A 111 -12.42 0.34 -7.20
CA ALA A 111 -12.65 -0.47 -6.01
C ALA A 111 -13.88 -0.01 -5.19
N CYS A 112 -14.23 1.27 -5.26
CA CYS A 112 -15.40 1.83 -4.58
C CYS A 112 -16.68 1.75 -5.42
N ALA A 113 -16.56 1.64 -6.74
CA ALA A 113 -17.71 1.46 -7.62
C ALA A 113 -18.40 0.13 -7.30
N ALA A 114 -19.72 0.17 -7.14
CA ALA A 114 -20.52 -1.03 -6.98
C ALA A 114 -20.51 -1.82 -8.29
N ASP A 115 -19.78 -2.92 -8.34
CA ASP A 115 -19.86 -3.88 -9.42
C ASP A 115 -20.89 -4.96 -9.05
N GLY A 116 -21.81 -5.25 -9.99
CA GLY A 116 -22.77 -6.36 -9.88
C GLY A 116 -22.14 -7.75 -9.72
N GLY A 117 -20.81 -7.82 -9.55
CA GLY A 117 -20.02 -9.01 -9.21
C GLY A 117 -19.80 -9.21 -7.70
N GLY A 118 -20.44 -8.43 -6.83
CA GLY A 118 -20.46 -8.67 -5.39
C GLY A 118 -19.18 -8.25 -4.65
N ARG A 119 -18.32 -7.42 -5.25
CA ARG A 119 -17.10 -6.94 -4.62
C ARG A 119 -17.43 -5.77 -3.69
N ARG A 120 -17.12 -5.92 -2.40
CA ARG A 120 -17.36 -4.87 -1.41
C ARG A 120 -16.31 -3.76 -1.52
N LYS A 121 -16.76 -2.50 -1.46
CA LYS A 121 -15.91 -1.32 -1.29
C LYS A 121 -14.86 -1.57 -0.17
N PRO A 122 -13.61 -1.11 -0.31
CA PRO A 122 -12.64 -1.15 0.77
C PRO A 122 -13.18 -0.53 2.07
N ASP A 123 -12.89 -1.17 3.20
CA ASP A 123 -13.23 -0.64 4.52
C ASP A 123 -12.11 0.26 5.06
N TRP A 124 -10.84 -0.01 4.73
CA TRP A 124 -9.68 0.74 5.22
C TRP A 124 -8.60 0.88 4.16
N VAL A 125 -7.83 1.97 4.23
CA VAL A 125 -6.57 2.14 3.50
C VAL A 125 -5.42 2.29 4.50
N LEU A 126 -4.44 1.39 4.42
CA LEU A 126 -3.19 1.48 5.17
C LEU A 126 -2.13 2.13 4.29
N VAL A 127 -1.58 3.23 4.77
CA VAL A 127 -0.69 4.10 3.99
C VAL A 127 0.67 4.22 4.67
N ASP A 128 1.76 4.14 3.91
CA ASP A 128 3.08 4.46 4.48
C ASP A 128 3.19 5.94 4.84
N PHE A 129 3.91 6.26 5.92
CA PHE A 129 4.14 7.64 6.36
C PHE A 129 4.81 8.54 5.32
N ILE A 130 5.48 7.97 4.31
CA ILE A 130 6.10 8.71 3.20
C ILE A 130 5.05 9.25 2.21
N HIS A 131 3.83 8.69 2.18
CA HIS A 131 2.79 9.15 1.25
C HIS A 131 2.10 10.42 1.72
N HIS A 132 2.32 11.52 0.99
CA HIS A 132 1.58 12.77 1.23
C HIS A 132 0.22 12.83 0.50
N TRP A 133 0.03 12.07 -0.59
CA TRP A 133 -1.17 12.14 -1.44
C TRP A 133 -2.15 10.97 -1.26
N VAL A 134 -1.71 9.81 -0.75
CA VAL A 134 -2.57 8.61 -0.62
C VAL A 134 -3.70 8.85 0.39
N ALA A 135 -3.40 9.48 1.53
CA ALA A 135 -4.40 9.80 2.54
C ALA A 135 -5.47 10.77 2.00
N ALA A 136 -5.08 11.74 1.16
CA ALA A 136 -6.01 12.65 0.51
C ALA A 136 -6.92 11.89 -0.48
N ALA A 137 -6.35 11.02 -1.32
CA ALA A 137 -7.13 10.22 -2.27
C ALA A 137 -8.14 9.29 -1.58
N ALA A 138 -7.80 8.74 -0.41
CA ALA A 138 -8.73 7.95 0.39
C ALA A 138 -9.83 8.80 1.04
N LEU A 139 -9.47 9.99 1.56
CA LEU A 139 -10.41 10.93 2.17
C LEU A 139 -11.48 11.39 1.17
N GLU A 140 -11.11 11.67 -0.08
CA GLU A 140 -12.04 12.02 -1.18
C GLU A 140 -13.16 10.97 -1.37
N ARG A 141 -12.90 9.71 -0.99
CA ARG A 141 -13.83 8.58 -1.14
C ARG A 141 -14.46 8.14 0.18
N ASN A 142 -14.29 8.94 1.22
CA ASN A 142 -14.74 8.63 2.59
C ASN A 142 -14.23 7.26 3.07
N LEU A 143 -12.97 6.96 2.80
CA LEU A 143 -12.28 5.78 3.28
C LEU A 143 -11.43 6.13 4.51
N PRO A 144 -11.61 5.44 5.65
CA PRO A 144 -10.76 5.67 6.81
C PRO A 144 -9.33 5.17 6.51
N CYS A 145 -8.35 5.91 7.03
CA CYS A 145 -6.94 5.63 6.82
C CYS A 145 -6.23 5.36 8.15
N ALA A 146 -5.26 4.45 8.11
CA ALA A 146 -4.27 4.32 9.16
C ALA A 146 -2.86 4.36 8.55
N MET A 147 -1.93 4.97 9.29
CA MET A 147 -0.55 5.12 8.85
C MET A 147 0.29 3.91 9.31
N LEU A 148 1.02 3.32 8.38
CA LEU A 148 2.03 2.32 8.64
C LEU A 148 3.38 3.02 8.89
N VAL A 149 3.89 2.86 10.10
CA VAL A 149 5.20 3.36 10.53
C VAL A 149 6.12 2.17 10.70
N THR A 150 7.11 2.04 9.82
CA THR A 150 8.01 0.88 9.75
C THR A 150 9.29 1.05 10.59
N PHE A 151 9.39 2.12 11.37
CA PHE A 151 10.53 2.41 12.24
C PHE A 151 10.12 2.46 13.72
N ALA A 152 11.10 2.36 14.61
CA ALA A 152 10.85 2.27 16.05
C ALA A 152 10.12 3.52 16.58
N ALA A 153 9.12 3.32 17.46
CA ALA A 153 8.34 4.40 18.06
C ALA A 153 9.22 5.46 18.78
N GLY A 154 10.37 5.06 19.32
CA GLY A 154 11.34 5.98 19.94
C GLY A 154 11.92 7.04 18.99
N LEU A 155 11.94 6.78 17.68
CA LEU A 155 12.35 7.77 16.67
C LEU A 155 11.26 8.82 16.39
N MET A 156 9.99 8.54 16.70
CA MET A 156 8.89 9.51 16.65
C MET A 156 8.78 10.37 17.92
N ALA A 157 9.43 9.96 19.01
CA ALA A 157 9.33 10.61 20.30
C ALA A 157 9.84 12.09 20.37
N PRO A 158 10.79 12.59 19.56
CA PRO A 158 11.33 13.94 19.79
C PRO A 158 10.41 15.07 19.31
N LEU A 159 9.23 14.79 18.75
CA LEU A 159 8.24 15.82 18.39
C LEU A 159 7.29 16.21 19.54
N GLY A 160 7.28 15.44 20.62
CA GLY A 160 6.56 15.77 21.85
C GLY A 160 7.54 16.29 22.90
N ARG A 161 8.05 17.52 22.76
CA ARG A 161 8.66 18.17 23.92
C ARG A 161 7.56 18.44 24.94
N PRO A 162 7.65 17.92 26.18
CA PRO A 162 6.84 18.44 27.25
C PRO A 162 7.33 19.86 27.52
N VAL A 163 6.43 20.83 27.40
CA VAL A 163 6.59 22.17 28.00
C VAL A 163 5.80 22.17 29.30
#